data_AF-A0A534SYK6-F1
#
_entry.id   AF-A0A534SYK6-F1
#
_cell.length_a   1.000
_cell.length_b   1.000
_cell.length_c   1.000
_cell.angle_alpha   90.00
_cell.angle_beta   90.00
_cell.angle_gamma   90.00
#
_symmetry.space_group_name_H-M   'P 1'
#
loop_
_entity.id
_entity.type
_entity.pdbx_description
1 polymer ?
#
loop_
_entity_poly.entity_id
_entity_poly.type
_entity_poly.pdbx_seq_one_letter_code
_entity_poly.pdbx_strand_id
1 'polypeptide(L)'
;MSVVIDTDLAEDTLATHRLPATVVVRQASAPESVVAHELVHIAQGTLQSFRGFHLLYTLLAEGLADWVAKRLYAEHEVRYPLGYRLVDLLARVDEASIGDLLRLNDLPLAAEDVDAILENPSLPPYTRTLLGSMVNRIRDAAREASTAGITDPTFVTLGEEVRAWKFLRGPAFDEVSGAIDRVLTEFFPPASA
;
A
#
# COMPACT_ATOMS: atom_id res chain seq x y z
N MET A 1 -18.85 -2.60 -11.80
CA MET A 1 -18.64 -2.82 -10.36
C MET A 1 -19.93 -3.41 -9.78
N SER A 2 -19.84 -4.46 -8.97
CA SER A 2 -21.00 -5.15 -8.38
C SER A 2 -20.84 -5.26 -6.86
N VAL A 3 -21.93 -5.10 -6.11
CA VAL A 3 -21.99 -5.42 -4.68
C VAL A 3 -22.80 -6.70 -4.54
N VAL A 4 -22.24 -7.73 -3.91
CA VAL A 4 -22.88 -9.04 -3.74
C VAL A 4 -22.90 -9.43 -2.26
N ILE A 5 -23.94 -10.14 -1.85
CA ILE A 5 -24.07 -10.66 -0.49
C ILE A 5 -23.50 -12.07 -0.45
N ASP A 6 -22.57 -12.32 0.46
CA ASP A 6 -21.98 -13.64 0.73
C ASP A 6 -21.97 -13.87 2.25
N THR A 7 -22.86 -14.74 2.71
CA THR A 7 -23.02 -15.04 4.14
C THR A 7 -21.90 -15.91 4.70
N ASP A 8 -21.05 -16.47 3.83
CA ASP A 8 -19.94 -17.36 4.21
C ASP A 8 -18.64 -16.59 4.52
N LEU A 9 -18.66 -15.26 4.48
CA LEU A 9 -17.56 -14.44 4.97
C LEU A 9 -17.24 -14.78 6.44
N ALA A 10 -15.96 -14.68 6.82
CA ALA A 10 -15.53 -14.87 8.20
C ALA A 10 -16.32 -13.96 9.16
N GLU A 11 -16.57 -14.43 10.38
CA GLU A 11 -17.50 -13.82 11.35
C GLU A 11 -17.22 -12.33 11.61
N ASP A 12 -15.95 -11.95 11.57
CA ASP A 12 -15.40 -10.60 11.78
C ASP A 12 -15.30 -9.77 10.49
N THR A 13 -15.56 -10.36 9.32
CA THR A 13 -15.42 -9.71 8.02
C THR A 13 -16.78 -9.18 7.53
N LEU A 14 -16.96 -7.86 7.65
CA LEU A 14 -18.18 -7.18 7.17
C LEU A 14 -18.24 -7.06 5.64
N ALA A 15 -17.10 -6.85 5.01
CA ALA A 15 -16.95 -6.85 3.56
C ALA A 15 -15.52 -7.24 3.15
N THR A 16 -15.36 -7.60 1.89
CA THR A 16 -14.07 -7.72 1.21
C THR A 16 -14.24 -7.46 -0.29
N HIS A 17 -13.18 -7.17 -1.02
CA HIS A 17 -13.22 -7.13 -2.48
C HIS A 17 -12.75 -8.43 -3.14
N ARG A 18 -13.32 -8.74 -4.31
CA ARG A 18 -12.91 -9.81 -5.23
C ARG A 18 -12.69 -9.23 -6.63
N LEU A 19 -11.73 -9.81 -7.35
CA LEU A 19 -11.49 -9.46 -8.75
C LEU A 19 -12.66 -9.91 -9.64
N PRO A 20 -12.93 -9.21 -10.76
CA PRO A 20 -12.22 -8.01 -11.22
C PRO A 20 -12.69 -6.70 -10.55
N ALA A 21 -13.93 -6.62 -10.07
CA ALA A 21 -14.49 -5.36 -9.52
C ALA A 21 -15.75 -5.62 -8.67
N THR A 22 -15.65 -6.52 -7.70
CA THR A 22 -16.78 -6.93 -6.86
C THR A 22 -16.49 -6.63 -5.40
N VAL A 23 -17.40 -5.89 -4.75
CA VAL A 23 -17.44 -5.81 -3.29
C VAL A 23 -18.37 -6.91 -2.80
N VAL A 24 -17.88 -7.73 -1.90
CA VAL A 24 -18.62 -8.80 -1.24
C VAL A 24 -18.93 -8.32 0.16
N VAL A 25 -20.21 -8.24 0.51
CA VAL A 25 -20.67 -7.85 1.84
C VAL A 25 -21.30 -9.05 2.54
N ARG A 26 -21.18 -9.14 3.86
CA ARG A 26 -21.77 -10.24 4.62
C ARG A 26 -23.29 -10.22 4.60
N GLN A 27 -23.86 -9.00 4.61
CA GLN A 27 -25.29 -8.76 4.69
C GLN A 27 -25.64 -7.42 4.01
N ALA A 28 -26.91 -7.27 3.60
CA ALA A 28 -27.39 -6.06 2.93
C ALA A 28 -27.23 -4.77 3.77
N SER A 29 -27.16 -4.90 5.09
CA SER A 29 -26.99 -3.79 6.04
C SER A 29 -25.52 -3.43 6.33
N ALA A 30 -24.56 -3.94 5.56
CA ALA A 30 -23.17 -3.52 5.68
C ALA A 30 -23.07 -1.97 5.49
N PRO A 31 -22.36 -1.25 6.37
CA PRO A 31 -22.24 0.20 6.25
C PRO A 31 -21.65 0.63 4.90
N GLU A 32 -22.18 1.70 4.32
CA GLU A 32 -21.66 2.27 3.06
C GLU A 32 -20.18 2.65 3.17
N SER A 33 -19.74 3.09 4.36
CA SER A 33 -18.33 3.40 4.62
C SER A 33 -17.41 2.19 4.49
N VAL A 34 -17.88 0.99 4.85
CA VAL A 34 -17.13 -0.27 4.68
C VAL A 34 -17.09 -0.67 3.20
N VAL A 35 -18.17 -0.42 2.44
CA VAL A 35 -18.17 -0.62 0.99
C VAL A 35 -17.19 0.35 0.31
N ALA A 36 -17.13 1.60 0.76
CA ALA A 36 -16.19 2.60 0.25
C ALA A 36 -14.73 2.21 0.49
N HIS A 37 -14.40 1.67 1.67
CA HIS A 37 -13.08 1.10 1.97
C HIS A 37 -12.67 0.06 0.92
N GLU A 38 -13.52 -0.94 0.67
CA GLU A 38 -13.24 -2.00 -0.30
C GLU A 38 -13.14 -1.49 -1.74
N LEU A 39 -13.86 -0.40 -2.07
CA LEU A 39 -13.78 0.21 -3.39
C LEU A 39 -12.44 0.89 -3.64
N VAL A 40 -11.80 1.42 -2.60
CA VAL A 40 -10.46 1.99 -2.72
C VAL A 40 -9.47 0.92 -3.13
N HIS A 41 -9.57 -0.28 -2.55
CA HIS A 41 -8.70 -1.40 -2.95
C HIS A 41 -8.94 -1.85 -4.39
N ILE A 42 -10.21 -1.87 -4.84
CA ILE A 42 -10.52 -2.16 -6.25
C ILE A 42 -9.93 -1.08 -7.16
N ALA A 43 -10.08 0.19 -6.79
CA ALA A 43 -9.58 1.33 -7.56
C ALA A 43 -8.05 1.35 -7.61
N GLN A 44 -7.38 0.99 -6.52
CA GLN A 44 -5.93 0.86 -6.46
C GLN A 44 -5.41 -0.39 -7.20
N GLY A 45 -6.28 -1.40 -7.40
CA GLY A 45 -5.86 -2.72 -7.86
C GLY A 45 -4.98 -3.42 -6.82
N THR A 46 -5.35 -3.34 -5.54
CA THR A 46 -4.54 -3.88 -4.44
C THR A 46 -4.19 -5.36 -4.67
N LEU A 47 -2.90 -5.67 -4.65
CA LEU A 47 -2.40 -7.01 -4.95
C LEU A 47 -2.64 -7.97 -3.77
N GLN A 48 -3.55 -8.93 -3.96
CA GLN A 48 -3.99 -9.85 -2.89
C GLN A 48 -2.89 -10.80 -2.39
N SER A 49 -1.84 -11.04 -3.19
CA SER A 49 -0.72 -11.94 -2.86
C SER A 49 0.09 -11.55 -1.62
N PHE A 50 -0.11 -10.32 -1.11
CA PHE A 50 0.66 -9.78 0.01
C PHE A 50 -0.15 -9.56 1.29
N ARG A 51 -1.43 -9.94 1.31
CA ARG A 51 -2.26 -9.90 2.52
C ARG A 51 -1.58 -10.74 3.62
N GLY A 52 -1.26 -10.11 4.74
CA GLY A 52 -0.63 -10.74 5.91
C GLY A 52 0.90 -10.60 5.98
N PHE A 53 1.58 -10.09 4.95
CA PHE A 53 2.96 -9.66 5.07
C PHE A 53 3.03 -8.26 5.67
N HIS A 54 4.03 -8.04 6.54
CA HIS A 54 4.28 -6.75 7.17
C HIS A 54 5.02 -5.82 6.19
N LEU A 55 4.33 -5.41 5.12
CA LEU A 55 4.89 -4.59 4.04
C LEU A 55 4.44 -3.13 4.17
N LEU A 56 5.30 -2.21 3.71
CA LEU A 56 4.94 -0.80 3.57
C LEU A 56 3.78 -0.64 2.56
N TYR A 57 3.77 -1.46 1.51
CA TYR A 57 2.65 -1.49 0.55
C TYR A 57 1.31 -1.71 1.24
N THR A 58 1.22 -2.73 2.12
CA THR A 58 -0.01 -3.04 2.87
C THR A 58 -0.41 -1.88 3.78
N LEU A 59 0.55 -1.28 4.49
CA LEU A 59 0.30 -0.12 5.35
C LEU A 59 -0.32 1.05 4.57
N LEU A 60 0.22 1.34 3.39
CA LEU A 60 -0.27 2.42 2.53
C LEU A 60 -1.63 2.09 1.90
N ALA A 61 -1.84 0.85 1.44
CA ALA A 61 -3.10 0.43 0.82
C ALA A 61 -4.27 0.49 1.81
N GLU A 62 -4.11 -0.11 2.99
CA GLU A 62 -5.13 -0.06 4.05
C GLU A 62 -5.30 1.36 4.60
N GLY A 63 -4.19 2.09 4.77
CA GLY A 63 -4.22 3.49 5.19
C GLY A 63 -4.98 4.39 4.22
N LEU A 64 -4.81 4.19 2.91
CA LEU A 64 -5.53 4.94 1.88
C LEU A 64 -7.02 4.63 1.92
N ALA A 65 -7.37 3.35 2.07
CA ALA A 65 -8.76 2.89 2.15
C ALA A 65 -9.48 3.50 3.37
N ASP A 66 -8.88 3.42 4.56
CA ASP A 66 -9.40 4.06 5.77
C ASP A 66 -9.51 5.59 5.60
N TRP A 67 -8.49 6.23 5.01
CA TRP A 67 -8.46 7.69 4.86
C TRP A 67 -9.58 8.18 3.92
N VAL A 68 -9.76 7.55 2.77
CA VAL A 68 -10.82 7.89 1.82
C VAL A 68 -12.19 7.58 2.41
N ALA A 69 -12.36 6.40 3.02
CA ALA A 69 -13.63 6.03 3.65
C ALA A 69 -14.01 7.01 4.76
N LYS A 70 -13.06 7.42 5.61
CA LYS A 70 -13.28 8.42 6.67
C LYS A 70 -13.60 9.81 6.15
N ARG A 71 -13.00 10.21 5.02
CA ARG A 71 -13.28 11.50 4.34
C ARG A 71 -14.68 11.54 3.75
N LEU A 72 -15.17 10.42 3.21
CA LEU A 72 -16.51 10.30 2.64
C LEU A 72 -17.58 10.08 3.71
N TYR A 73 -17.24 9.34 4.77
CA TYR A 73 -18.14 8.91 5.83
C TYR A 73 -17.48 9.17 7.20
N ALA A 74 -17.85 10.27 7.85
CA ALA A 74 -17.21 10.73 9.10
C ALA A 74 -17.33 9.72 10.25
N GLU A 75 -18.35 8.86 10.22
CA GLU A 75 -18.60 7.78 11.18
C GLU A 75 -17.72 6.54 10.97
N HIS A 76 -17.00 6.44 9.85
CA HIS A 76 -16.16 5.28 9.55
C HIS A 76 -15.13 5.05 10.66
N GLU A 77 -14.98 3.80 11.10
CA GLU A 77 -13.97 3.42 12.08
C GLU A 77 -12.64 3.16 11.38
N VAL A 78 -11.58 3.85 11.80
CA VAL A 78 -10.22 3.66 11.26
C VAL A 78 -9.64 2.38 11.83
N ARG A 79 -9.49 1.34 10.99
CA ARG A 79 -8.98 0.03 11.39
C ARG A 79 -7.46 -0.05 11.45
N TYR A 80 -6.78 0.77 10.66
CA TYR A 80 -5.33 0.83 10.52
C TYR A 80 -4.82 2.24 10.88
N PRO A 81 -4.76 2.60 12.18
CA PRO A 81 -4.42 3.96 12.60
C PRO A 81 -3.06 4.46 12.10
N LEU A 82 -2.06 3.58 11.99
CA LEU A 82 -0.74 3.94 11.47
C LEU A 82 -0.79 4.27 9.98
N GLY A 83 -1.49 3.46 9.19
CA GLY A 83 -1.68 3.67 7.77
C GLY A 83 -2.47 4.96 7.52
N TYR A 84 -3.59 5.13 8.22
CA TYR A 84 -4.39 6.35 8.16
C TYR A 84 -3.56 7.60 8.50
N ARG A 85 -2.78 7.56 9.59
CA ARG A 85 -1.93 8.69 10.01
C ARG A 85 -0.84 8.98 8.99
N LEU A 86 -0.25 7.95 8.37
CA LEU A 86 0.71 8.12 7.29
C LEU A 86 0.05 8.82 6.09
N VAL A 87 -1.09 8.32 5.62
CA VAL A 87 -1.78 8.92 4.47
C VAL A 87 -2.28 10.34 4.77
N ASP A 88 -2.78 10.61 5.98
CA ASP A 88 -3.17 11.97 6.38
C ASP A 88 -1.97 12.93 6.41
N LEU A 89 -0.79 12.46 6.83
CA LEU A 89 0.44 13.24 6.76
C LEU A 89 0.80 13.57 5.30
N LEU A 90 0.75 12.59 4.40
CA LEU A 90 1.07 12.78 2.98
C LEU A 90 0.07 13.76 2.31
N ALA A 91 -1.23 13.59 2.57
CA ALA A 91 -2.29 14.47 2.04
C ALA A 91 -2.13 15.93 2.47
N ARG A 92 -1.60 16.20 3.67
CA ARG A 92 -1.36 17.57 4.17
C ARG A 92 -0.19 18.26 3.49
N VAL A 93 0.78 17.49 3.01
CA VAL A 93 1.94 18.03 2.29
C VAL A 93 1.57 18.28 0.84
N ASP A 94 0.99 17.28 0.20
CA ASP A 94 0.51 17.37 -1.17
C ASP A 94 -0.74 16.50 -1.34
N GLU A 95 -1.90 17.14 -1.43
CA GLU A 95 -3.17 16.42 -1.63
C GLU A 95 -3.21 15.68 -2.98
N ALA A 96 -2.48 16.18 -4.00
CA ALA A 96 -2.41 15.52 -5.30
C ALA A 96 -1.73 14.14 -5.22
N SER A 97 -0.82 13.96 -4.24
CA SER A 97 -0.14 12.70 -4.00
C SER A 97 -1.07 11.53 -3.64
N ILE A 98 -2.30 11.81 -3.19
CA ILE A 98 -3.32 10.77 -2.94
C ILE A 98 -3.76 10.10 -4.24
N GLY A 99 -3.85 10.87 -5.34
CA GLY A 99 -4.11 10.32 -6.66
C GLY A 99 -2.96 9.44 -7.16
N ASP A 100 -1.73 9.80 -6.83
CA ASP A 100 -0.55 9.00 -7.17
C ASP A 100 -0.43 7.74 -6.31
N LEU A 101 -0.80 7.82 -5.03
CA LEU A 101 -0.88 6.66 -4.15
C LEU A 101 -1.98 5.68 -4.57
N LEU A 102 -3.11 6.19 -5.08
CA LEU A 102 -4.14 5.35 -5.68
C LEU A 102 -3.62 4.63 -6.93
N ARG A 103 -2.71 5.25 -7.69
CA ARG A 103 -2.06 4.67 -8.86
C ARG A 103 -0.69 4.06 -8.56
N LEU A 104 -0.43 3.69 -7.30
CA LEU A 104 0.89 3.23 -6.88
C LEU A 104 1.42 2.08 -7.73
N ASN A 105 0.55 1.17 -8.17
CA ASN A 105 0.91 0.03 -9.02
C ASN A 105 1.40 0.44 -10.42
N ASP A 106 1.01 1.62 -10.91
CA ASP A 106 1.42 2.16 -12.20
C ASP A 106 2.81 2.84 -12.13
N LEU A 107 3.35 3.04 -10.91
CA LEU A 107 4.66 3.66 -10.72
C LEU A 107 5.75 2.78 -11.35
N PRO A 108 6.47 3.25 -12.39
CA PRO A 108 7.48 2.45 -13.05
C PRO A 108 8.64 2.17 -12.09
N LEU A 109 9.18 0.95 -12.18
CA LEU A 109 10.36 0.54 -11.44
C LEU A 109 11.57 0.49 -12.36
N ALA A 110 12.64 1.11 -11.89
CA ALA A 110 13.97 1.03 -12.43
C ALA A 110 14.85 0.17 -11.51
N ALA A 111 15.93 -0.39 -12.06
CA ALA A 111 16.89 -1.18 -11.29
C ALA A 111 17.50 -0.38 -10.13
N GLU A 112 17.76 0.90 -10.40
CA GLU A 112 18.41 1.85 -9.51
C GLU A 112 17.53 2.22 -8.30
N ASP A 113 16.20 2.06 -8.41
CA ASP A 113 15.29 2.33 -7.30
C ASP A 113 15.59 1.43 -6.10
N VAL A 114 15.87 0.15 -6.35
CA VAL A 114 16.18 -0.82 -5.28
C VAL A 114 17.48 -0.46 -4.57
N ASP A 115 18.47 -0.01 -5.33
CA ASP A 115 19.77 0.39 -4.80
C ASP A 115 19.63 1.64 -3.93
N ALA A 116 18.93 2.67 -4.42
CA ALA A 116 18.64 3.88 -3.67
C ALA A 116 17.86 3.60 -2.36
N ILE A 117 16.92 2.65 -2.38
CA ILE A 117 16.18 2.25 -1.18
C ILE A 117 17.12 1.57 -0.17
N LEU A 118 17.98 0.64 -0.61
CA LEU A 118 18.89 -0.10 0.26
C LEU A 118 20.02 0.78 0.82
N GLU A 119 20.44 1.82 0.10
CA GLU A 119 21.43 2.81 0.57
C GLU A 119 20.87 3.75 1.65
N ASN A 120 19.55 3.85 1.79
CA ASN A 120 18.94 4.71 2.79
C ASN A 120 19.33 4.25 4.22
N PRO A 121 20.00 5.09 5.01
CA PRO A 121 20.47 4.71 6.36
C PRO A 121 19.32 4.47 7.34
N SER A 122 18.17 5.11 7.11
CA SER A 122 16.95 4.97 7.93
C SER A 122 16.06 3.81 7.49
N LEU A 123 16.47 2.99 6.52
CA LEU A 123 15.67 1.84 6.10
C LEU A 123 15.52 0.82 7.25
N PRO A 124 14.29 0.44 7.63
CA PRO A 124 14.05 -0.51 8.71
C PRO A 124 14.76 -1.85 8.49
N PRO A 125 15.29 -2.51 9.54
CA PRO A 125 16.02 -3.77 9.42
C PRO A 125 15.24 -4.89 8.72
N TYR A 126 13.92 -4.98 8.97
CA TYR A 126 13.05 -5.95 8.31
C TYR A 126 13.06 -5.75 6.79
N THR A 127 12.75 -4.54 6.32
CA THR A 127 12.76 -4.19 4.90
C THR A 127 14.13 -4.38 4.27
N ARG A 128 15.20 -3.95 4.96
CA ARG A 128 16.58 -4.13 4.49
C ARG A 128 16.89 -5.60 4.25
N THR A 129 16.48 -6.47 5.17
CA THR A 129 16.67 -7.92 5.06
C THR A 129 15.84 -8.50 3.93
N LEU A 130 14.55 -8.13 3.86
CA LEU A 130 13.61 -8.59 2.85
C LEU A 130 14.10 -8.25 1.43
N LEU A 131 14.32 -6.96 1.15
CA LEU A 131 14.77 -6.49 -0.16
C LEU A 131 16.19 -6.95 -0.46
N GLY A 132 17.09 -6.89 0.53
CA GLY A 132 18.49 -7.30 0.38
C GLY A 132 18.66 -8.77 -0.01
N SER A 133 17.79 -9.65 0.51
CA SER A 133 17.82 -11.08 0.16
C SER A 133 17.44 -11.37 -1.31
N MET A 134 16.74 -10.43 -1.95
CA MET A 134 16.22 -10.59 -3.32
C MET A 134 16.76 -9.55 -4.30
N VAL A 135 17.70 -8.68 -3.88
CA VAL A 135 18.12 -7.48 -4.62
C VAL A 135 18.44 -7.74 -6.09
N ASN A 136 19.26 -8.75 -6.40
CA ASN A 136 19.64 -9.06 -7.78
C ASN A 136 18.43 -9.49 -8.61
N ARG A 137 17.53 -10.31 -8.04
CA ARG A 137 16.32 -10.77 -8.71
C ARG A 137 15.36 -9.62 -9.00
N ILE A 138 15.16 -8.72 -8.04
CA ILE A 138 14.30 -7.54 -8.21
C ILE A 138 14.90 -6.63 -9.30
N ARG A 139 16.21 -6.39 -9.24
CA ARG A 139 16.93 -5.54 -10.19
C ARG A 139 16.85 -6.08 -11.61
N ASP A 140 17.10 -7.37 -11.81
CA ASP A 140 17.07 -8.01 -13.12
C ASP A 140 15.65 -8.02 -13.69
N ALA A 141 14.63 -8.32 -12.86
CA ALA A 141 13.24 -8.27 -13.28
C ALA A 141 12.78 -6.84 -13.65
N ALA A 142 13.24 -5.81 -12.92
CA ALA A 142 12.95 -4.41 -13.26
C ALA A 142 13.57 -4.01 -14.61
N ARG A 143 14.80 -4.45 -14.89
CA ARG A 143 15.46 -4.23 -16.21
C ARG A 143 14.72 -4.93 -17.33
N GLU A 144 14.35 -6.18 -17.11
CA GLU A 144 13.60 -6.97 -18.08
C GLU A 144 12.24 -6.35 -18.37
N ALA A 145 11.49 -5.97 -17.33
CA ALA A 145 10.21 -5.29 -17.47
C ALA A 145 10.33 -4.00 -18.28
N SER A 146 11.32 -3.17 -17.96
CA SER A 146 11.59 -1.92 -18.69
C SER A 146 11.96 -2.18 -20.16
N THR A 147 12.87 -3.14 -20.42
CA THR A 147 13.33 -3.47 -21.77
C THR A 147 12.20 -4.04 -22.64
N ALA A 148 11.35 -4.87 -22.05
CA ALA A 148 10.25 -5.54 -22.73
C ALA A 148 8.94 -4.71 -22.75
N GLY A 149 8.90 -3.55 -22.09
CA GLY A 149 7.69 -2.73 -21.97
C GLY A 149 6.57 -3.40 -21.17
N ILE A 150 6.91 -4.25 -20.19
CA ILE A 150 5.94 -4.95 -19.35
C ILE A 150 5.44 -4.00 -18.27
N THR A 151 4.13 -3.77 -18.26
CA THR A 151 3.45 -2.89 -17.29
C THR A 151 2.70 -3.66 -16.19
N ASP A 152 2.69 -4.99 -16.24
CA ASP A 152 2.06 -5.81 -15.20
C ASP A 152 2.74 -5.54 -13.84
N PRO A 153 2.00 -5.03 -12.84
CA PRO A 153 2.58 -4.65 -11.56
C PRO A 153 3.12 -5.84 -10.77
N THR A 154 2.70 -7.07 -11.10
CA THR A 154 3.09 -8.32 -10.45
C THR A 154 4.34 -8.98 -11.05
N PHE A 155 4.84 -8.48 -12.19
CA PHE A 155 5.99 -9.06 -12.87
C PHE A 155 7.27 -8.99 -12.02
N VAL A 156 7.52 -7.84 -11.40
CA VAL A 156 8.64 -7.65 -10.49
C VAL A 156 8.27 -8.22 -9.12
N THR A 157 8.99 -9.25 -8.66
CA THR A 157 8.80 -9.79 -7.32
C THR A 157 9.06 -8.70 -6.27
N LEU A 158 8.17 -8.54 -5.29
CA LEU A 158 8.18 -7.43 -4.32
C LEU A 158 8.12 -6.03 -4.96
N GLY A 159 7.66 -5.93 -6.20
CA GLY A 159 7.60 -4.66 -6.93
C GLY A 159 6.71 -3.64 -6.24
N GLU A 160 5.60 -4.07 -5.66
CA GLU A 160 4.69 -3.23 -4.88
C GLU A 160 5.35 -2.62 -3.63
N GLU A 161 6.18 -3.40 -2.92
CA GLU A 161 6.97 -2.89 -1.79
C GLU A 161 8.01 -1.87 -2.26
N VAL A 162 8.72 -2.16 -3.35
CA VAL A 162 9.69 -1.22 -3.93
C VAL A 162 9.00 0.07 -4.39
N ARG A 163 7.83 -0.01 -5.03
CA ARG A 163 7.03 1.16 -5.42
C ARG A 163 6.59 1.97 -4.21
N ALA A 164 6.14 1.31 -3.15
CA ALA A 164 5.75 1.96 -1.91
C ALA A 164 6.90 2.77 -1.30
N TRP A 165 8.10 2.19 -1.24
CA TRP A 165 9.30 2.90 -0.78
C TRP A 165 9.70 4.03 -1.72
N LYS A 166 9.72 3.79 -3.03
CA LYS A 166 10.02 4.80 -4.04
C LYS A 166 9.09 6.01 -3.94
N PHE A 167 7.79 5.77 -3.83
CA PHE A 167 6.78 6.80 -3.66
C PHE A 167 7.03 7.61 -2.38
N LEU A 168 7.20 6.93 -1.25
CA LEU A 168 7.34 7.57 0.05
C LEU A 168 8.65 8.35 0.21
N ARG A 169 9.68 7.99 -0.55
CA ARG A 169 10.98 8.68 -0.60
C ARG A 169 11.10 9.67 -1.77
N GLY A 170 9.99 10.00 -2.41
CA GLY A 170 9.95 11.03 -3.43
C GLY A 170 10.22 12.44 -2.86
N PRO A 171 10.73 13.36 -3.68
CA PRO A 171 11.14 14.70 -3.24
C PRO A 171 10.00 15.54 -2.66
N ALA A 172 8.74 15.21 -3.01
CA ALA A 172 7.56 15.86 -2.45
C ALA A 172 7.47 15.72 -0.92
N PHE A 173 8.14 14.73 -0.34
CA PHE A 173 8.04 14.41 1.08
C PHE A 173 9.32 14.69 1.88
N ASP A 174 10.32 15.36 1.28
CA ASP A 174 11.61 15.64 1.92
C ASP A 174 11.45 16.40 3.24
N GLU A 175 10.59 17.42 3.27
CA GLU A 175 10.34 18.26 4.45
C GLU A 175 9.68 17.50 5.61
N VAL A 176 8.93 16.42 5.31
CA VAL A 176 8.25 15.59 6.31
C VAL A 176 8.89 14.22 6.51
N SER A 177 10.06 13.97 5.90
CA SER A 177 10.78 12.70 5.97
C SER A 177 10.96 12.19 7.41
N GLY A 178 11.31 13.08 8.34
CA GLY A 178 11.44 12.71 9.76
C GLY A 178 10.11 12.35 10.44
N ALA A 179 8.98 12.88 10.00
CA ALA A 179 7.66 12.49 10.49
C ALA A 179 7.22 11.15 9.92
N ILE A 180 7.51 10.91 8.64
CA ILE A 180 7.34 9.60 7.99
C ILE A 180 8.14 8.54 8.73
N ASP A 181 9.43 8.78 8.99
CA ASP A 181 10.31 7.82 9.66
C ASP A 181 9.82 7.43 11.06
N ARG A 182 9.16 8.35 11.79
CA ARG A 182 8.53 8.02 13.08
C ARG A 182 7.37 7.04 12.92
N VAL A 183 6.51 7.23 11.91
CA VAL A 183 5.41 6.28 11.64
C VAL A 183 5.97 4.93 11.22
N LEU A 184 7.00 4.92 10.38
CA LEU A 184 7.65 3.70 9.91
C LEU A 184 8.38 2.96 11.03
N THR A 185 8.96 3.66 12.00
CA THR A 185 9.61 3.04 13.17
C THR A 185 8.59 2.36 14.08
N GLU A 186 7.40 2.96 14.23
CA GLU A 186 6.31 2.36 15.00
C GLU A 186 5.73 1.13 14.27
N PHE A 187 5.62 1.20 12.94
CA PHE A 187 5.15 0.08 12.14
C PHE A 187 6.19 -1.06 12.08
N PHE A 188 7.46 -0.75 11.80
CA PHE A 188 8.59 -1.69 11.78
C PHE A 188 9.44 -1.55 13.04
N PRO A 189 8.98 -2.07 14.20
CA PRO A 189 9.75 -1.93 15.42
C PRO A 189 11.13 -2.56 15.24
N PRO A 190 12.19 -1.94 15.80
CA PRO A 190 13.49 -2.58 15.82
C PRO A 190 13.38 -3.92 16.54
N ALA A 191 14.14 -4.92 16.08
CA ALA A 191 14.25 -6.18 16.79
C ALA A 191 14.64 -5.89 18.24
N SER A 192 13.84 -6.38 19.20
CA SER A 192 14.17 -6.24 20.61
C SER A 192 15.54 -6.90 20.84
N ALA A 193 16.49 -6.11 21.35
CA ALA A 193 17.84 -6.56 21.65
C ALA A 193 17.87 -7.60 22.77
#